data_AF-A0A7V9MJ79-F1
#
_entry.id   AF-A0A7V9MJ79-F1
#
_cell.length_a   1.000
_cell.length_b   1.000
_cell.length_c   1.000
_cell.angle_alpha   90.00
_cell.angle_beta   90.00
_cell.angle_gamma   90.00
#
_symmetry.space_group_name_H-M   'P 1'
#
loop_
_entity.id
_entity.type
_entity.pdbx_description
1 polymer ?
#
loop_
_entity_poly.entity_id
_entity_poly.type
_entity_poly.pdbx_seq_one_letter_code
_entity_poly.pdbx_strand_id
1 'polypeptide(L)'
;MARDRGAQCKQCRREGIKLFLKGERCLTDKCGVERRAYPPGDHGRGRQKQSEYRLQLREKQKARRYYGVLERQFRNYYDKASRQPGVTGENLLRLLESRLDNVIVR
;
A
#
# COMPACT_ATOMS: atom_id res chain seq x y z
N MET A 1 -12.49 7.50 12.38
CA MET A 1 -11.71 6.26 12.15
C MET A 1 -10.22 6.58 12.19
N ALA A 2 -9.41 5.74 12.84
CA ALA A 2 -7.96 5.92 12.87
C ALA A 2 -7.32 5.56 11.52
N ARG A 3 -6.36 6.36 11.06
CA ARG A 3 -5.59 6.16 9.83
C ARG A 3 -4.15 6.60 10.02
N ASP A 4 -3.23 6.07 9.21
CA ASP A 4 -1.83 6.50 9.24
C ASP A 4 -1.72 7.96 8.76
N ARG A 5 -1.23 8.84 9.64
CA ARG A 5 -1.01 10.28 9.36
C ARG A 5 0.47 10.60 9.08
N GLY A 6 1.31 9.57 8.96
CA GLY A 6 2.72 9.73 8.67
C GLY A 6 3.01 10.26 7.26
N ALA A 7 4.28 10.51 6.98
CA ALA A 7 4.72 11.04 5.70
C ALA A 7 4.44 10.04 4.54
N GLN A 8 3.42 10.32 3.72
CA GLN A 8 2.95 9.43 2.65
C GLN A 8 4.00 9.15 1.55
N CYS A 9 4.79 10.15 1.14
CA CYS A 9 5.84 9.94 0.13
C CYS A 9 6.95 9.00 0.65
N LYS A 10 7.17 8.94 1.98
CA LYS A 10 8.10 7.99 2.60
C LYS A 10 7.63 6.56 2.39
N GLN A 11 6.31 6.34 2.48
CA GLN A 11 5.69 5.04 2.25
C GLN A 11 5.81 4.61 0.78
N CYS A 12 5.48 5.51 -0.16
CA CYS A 12 5.62 5.23 -1.61
C CYS A 12 7.07 4.85 -1.96
N ARG A 13 8.04 5.62 -1.47
CA ARG A 13 9.47 5.34 -1.67
C ARG A 13 9.92 4.01 -1.06
N ARG A 14 9.35 3.62 0.09
CA ARG A 14 9.66 2.32 0.71
C ARG A 14 9.14 1.15 -0.12
N GLU A 15 7.95 1.29 -0.71
CA GLU A 15 7.35 0.26 -1.57
C GLU A 15 7.85 0.31 -3.02
N GLY A 16 8.64 1.32 -3.38
CA GLY A 16 9.27 1.45 -4.70
C GLY A 16 8.31 1.80 -5.84
N ILE A 17 7.04 2.10 -5.54
CA ILE A 17 6.00 2.41 -6.54
C ILE A 17 5.19 3.64 -6.14
N LYS A 18 4.53 4.26 -7.11
CA LYS A 18 3.57 5.34 -6.87
C LYS A 18 2.27 4.75 -6.31
N LEU A 19 1.95 5.09 -5.05
CA LEU A 19 0.69 4.71 -4.39
C LEU A 19 -0.40 5.80 -4.47
N PHE A 20 -0.14 6.91 -5.17
CA PHE A 20 -1.07 8.03 -5.40
C PHE A 20 -1.73 8.66 -4.16
N LEU A 21 -1.11 8.52 -2.99
CA LEU A 21 -1.63 9.02 -1.70
C LEU A 21 -1.74 10.56 -1.59
N LYS A 22 -1.22 11.31 -2.56
CA LYS A 22 -1.24 12.79 -2.60
C LYS A 22 -1.99 13.36 -3.81
N GLY A 23 -2.76 12.56 -4.53
CA GLY A 23 -3.51 13.00 -5.71
C GLY A 23 -2.59 13.60 -6.78
N GLU A 24 -2.93 14.80 -7.26
CA GLU A 24 -2.25 15.49 -8.37
C GLU A 24 -0.74 15.63 -8.21
N ARG A 25 -0.24 15.85 -6.98
CA ARG A 25 1.20 15.96 -6.74
C ARG A 25 1.97 14.70 -7.16
N CYS A 26 1.33 13.52 -7.11
CA CYS A 26 1.95 12.26 -7.53
C CYS A 26 2.10 12.14 -9.06
N LEU A 27 1.39 12.96 -9.83
CA LEU A 27 1.46 13.04 -11.28
C LEU A 27 2.60 13.97 -11.76
N THR A 28 3.06 14.88 -10.90
CA THR A 28 4.15 15.82 -11.22
C THR A 28 5.53 15.27 -10.85
N ASP A 29 6.59 15.82 -11.47
CA ASP A 29 8.02 15.55 -11.16
C ASP A 29 8.42 15.84 -9.71
N LYS A 30 7.56 16.54 -8.94
CA LYS A 30 7.75 16.77 -7.50
C LYS A 30 7.44 15.52 -6.67
N CYS A 31 7.04 14.41 -7.29
CA CYS A 31 6.80 13.14 -6.63
C CYS A 31 8.07 12.60 -5.97
N GLY A 32 7.94 12.15 -4.72
CA GLY A 32 9.08 11.63 -3.96
C GLY A 32 9.69 10.36 -4.57
N VAL A 33 8.89 9.58 -5.31
CA VAL A 33 9.34 8.35 -5.97
C VAL A 33 10.22 8.68 -7.18
N GLU A 34 9.85 9.66 -8.01
CA GLU A 34 10.65 10.05 -9.18
C GLU A 34 11.96 10.71 -8.78
N ARG A 35 11.90 11.68 -7.85
CA ARG A 35 13.12 12.39 -7.41
C ARG A 35 14.09 11.51 -6.64
N ARG A 36 13.58 10.50 -5.93
CA ARG A 36 14.35 9.65 -5.01
C ARG A 36 13.82 8.22 -5.05
N ALA A 37 14.14 7.51 -6.14
CA ALA A 37 13.76 6.12 -6.43
C ALA A 37 14.50 5.07 -5.57
N TYR A 38 14.70 5.37 -4.29
CA TYR A 38 15.29 4.46 -3.31
C TYR A 38 14.53 4.56 -1.98
N PRO A 39 14.48 3.48 -1.19
CA PRO A 39 13.86 3.47 0.13
C PRO A 39 14.34 4.61 1.04
N PRO A 40 13.49 5.07 1.98
CA PRO A 40 13.87 6.10 2.94
C PRO A 40 14.84 5.59 4.02
N GLY A 41 15.62 6.50 4.59
CA GLY A 41 16.66 6.24 5.59
C GLY A 41 18.07 6.29 4.99
N ASP A 42 19.09 6.38 5.85
CA ASP A 42 20.48 6.59 5.42
C ASP A 42 21.02 5.40 4.62
N HIS A 43 20.66 4.18 5.02
CA HIS A 43 20.98 2.94 4.29
C HIS A 43 20.02 2.63 3.14
N GLY A 44 19.20 3.59 2.71
CA GLY A 44 18.18 3.38 1.67
C GLY A 44 18.74 3.00 0.30
N ARG A 45 20.02 3.30 0.03
CA ARG A 45 20.71 2.99 -1.23
C ARG A 45 21.38 1.62 -1.24
N GLY A 46 21.50 0.97 -0.07
CA GLY A 46 22.13 -0.35 0.03
C GLY A 46 21.25 -1.43 -0.58
N ARG A 47 21.87 -2.40 -1.26
CA ARG A 47 21.17 -3.60 -1.73
C ARG A 47 20.76 -4.45 -0.53
N GLN A 48 19.49 -4.78 -0.43
CA GLN A 48 18.98 -5.67 0.61
C GLN A 48 18.62 -7.03 0.00
N LYS A 49 19.05 -8.12 0.66
CA LYS A 49 18.66 -9.48 0.27
C LYS A 49 17.14 -9.63 0.41
N GLN A 50 16.50 -10.16 -0.62
CA GLN A 50 15.08 -10.46 -0.60
C GLN A 50 14.90 -11.89 -0.07
N SER A 51 14.13 -12.03 1.01
CA SER A 51 13.61 -13.31 1.48
C SER A 51 12.16 -13.45 1.05
N GLU A 52 11.64 -14.67 0.99
CA GLU A 52 10.25 -14.93 0.61
C GLU A 52 9.26 -14.20 1.54
N TYR A 53 9.46 -14.32 2.85
CA TYR A 53 8.68 -13.59 3.85
C TYR A 53 8.71 -12.07 3.61
N ARG A 54 9.88 -11.53 3.25
CA ARG A 54 10.01 -10.11 2.97
C ARG A 54 9.20 -9.69 1.76
N LEU A 55 9.22 -10.48 0.68
CA LEU A 55 8.42 -10.23 -0.52
C LEU A 55 6.93 -10.22 -0.18
N GLN A 56 6.44 -11.26 0.48
CA GLN A 56 5.04 -11.36 0.91
C GLN A 56 4.63 -10.20 1.83
N LEU A 57 5.48 -9.85 2.81
CA LEU A 57 5.25 -8.73 3.71
C LEU A 57 5.16 -7.40 2.94
N ARG A 58 6.02 -7.17 1.95
CA ARG A 58 5.98 -5.94 1.15
C ARG A 58 4.70 -5.86 0.32
N GLU A 59 4.29 -6.94 -0.33
CA GLU A 59 3.04 -6.97 -1.10
C GLU A 59 1.82 -6.69 -0.21
N LYS A 60 1.76 -7.30 0.98
CA LYS A 60 0.73 -6.99 1.97
C LYS A 60 0.74 -5.51 2.38
N GLN A 61 1.91 -4.97 2.71
CA GLN A 61 2.03 -3.57 3.14
C GLN A 61 1.69 -2.59 2.01
N LYS A 62 2.03 -2.92 0.77
CA LYS A 62 1.67 -2.18 -0.44
C LYS A 62 0.16 -2.08 -0.58
N ALA A 63 -0.55 -3.21 -0.59
CA ALA A 63 -2.01 -3.23 -0.69
C ALA A 63 -2.67 -2.45 0.47
N ARG A 64 -2.23 -2.70 1.70
CA ARG A 64 -2.76 -2.01 2.89
C ARG A 64 -2.62 -0.49 2.80
N ARG A 65 -1.46 0.00 2.36
CA ARG A 65 -1.18 1.44 2.23
C ARG A 65 -1.92 2.07 1.07
N TYR A 66 -2.05 1.35 -0.04
CA TYR A 66 -2.79 1.83 -1.21
C TYR A 66 -4.23 2.19 -0.83
N TYR A 67 -4.92 1.28 -0.13
CA TYR A 67 -6.29 1.52 0.35
C TYR A 67 -6.37 2.31 1.67
N GLY A 68 -5.24 2.76 2.22
CA GLY A 68 -5.21 3.62 3.42
C GLY A 68 -5.75 2.98 4.70
N VAL A 69 -5.72 1.65 4.84
CA VAL A 69 -6.38 0.91 5.92
C VAL A 69 -5.42 0.51 7.05
N LEU A 70 -5.94 0.31 8.26
CA LEU A 70 -5.16 -0.22 9.37
C LEU A 70 -4.95 -1.74 9.23
N GLU A 71 -3.86 -2.25 9.80
CA GLU A 71 -3.49 -3.67 9.71
C GLU A 71 -4.59 -4.60 10.24
N ARG A 72 -5.20 -4.26 11.39
CA ARG A 72 -6.32 -5.02 11.96
C ARG A 72 -7.53 -5.05 11.02
N GLN A 73 -7.85 -3.91 10.39
CA GLN A 73 -8.95 -3.85 9.43
C GLN A 73 -8.64 -4.67 8.18
N PHE A 74 -7.43 -4.56 7.63
CA PHE A 74 -6.98 -5.35 6.49
C PHE A 74 -7.08 -6.85 6.75
N ARG A 75 -6.61 -7.31 7.91
CA ARG A 75 -6.72 -8.71 8.33
C ARG A 75 -8.18 -9.17 8.38
N ASN A 76 -9.06 -8.37 8.97
CA ASN A 76 -10.49 -8.71 9.01
C ASN A 76 -11.11 -8.80 7.60
N TYR A 77 -10.68 -7.97 6.64
CA TYR A 77 -11.13 -8.10 5.25
C TYR A 77 -10.60 -9.37 4.59
N TYR A 78 -9.35 -9.73 4.86
CA TYR A 78 -8.78 -10.99 4.37
C TYR A 78 -9.52 -12.21 4.95
N ASP A 79 -9.80 -12.22 6.25
CA ASP A 79 -10.54 -13.30 6.90
C ASP A 79 -11.98 -13.42 6.38
N LYS A 80 -12.58 -12.30 5.94
CA LYS A 80 -13.87 -12.30 5.25
C LYS A 80 -13.74 -12.84 3.82
N ALA A 81 -12.74 -12.39 3.08
CA ALA A 81 -12.48 -12.80 1.70
C ALA A 81 -12.17 -14.30 1.58
N SER A 82 -11.43 -14.86 2.54
CA SER A 82 -11.05 -16.27 2.56
C SER A 82 -12.22 -17.22 2.87
N ARG A 83 -13.28 -16.70 3.49
CA ARG A 83 -14.53 -17.44 3.75
C ARG A 83 -15.53 -17.36 2.60
N GLN A 84 -15.31 -16.46 1.63
CA GLN A 84 -16.18 -16.34 0.47
C GLN A 84 -15.78 -17.37 -0.59
N PRO A 85 -16.74 -17.91 -1.35
CA PRO A 85 -16.43 -18.79 -2.47
C PRO A 85 -15.67 -18.04 -3.57
N GLY A 86 -14.86 -18.78 -4.34
CA GLY A 86 -14.05 -18.23 -5.43
C GLY A 86 -12.61 -17.90 -5.03
N VAL A 87 -11.96 -17.01 -5.79
CA VAL A 87 -10.55 -16.68 -5.61
C VAL A 87 -10.39 -15.65 -4.49
N THR A 88 -9.74 -16.04 -3.38
CA THR A 88 -9.54 -15.19 -2.19
C THR A 88 -8.94 -13.82 -2.50
N GLY A 89 -7.98 -13.76 -3.43
CA GLY A 89 -7.32 -12.51 -3.81
C GLY A 89 -8.28 -11.51 -4.47
N GLU A 90 -9.12 -12.00 -5.39
CA GLU A 90 -10.14 -11.17 -6.06
C GLU A 90 -11.23 -10.71 -5.08
N ASN A 91 -11.68 -11.61 -4.21
CA ASN A 91 -12.64 -11.29 -3.16
C ASN A 91 -12.10 -10.19 -2.22
N LEU A 92 -10.83 -10.27 -1.84
CA LEU A 92 -10.17 -9.24 -1.03
C LEU A 92 -10.15 -7.89 -1.74
N LEU A 93 -9.76 -7.87 -3.02
CA LEU A 93 -9.72 -6.64 -3.81
C LEU A 93 -11.13 -6.04 -3.95
N ARG A 94 -12.15 -6.85 -4.26
CA ARG A 94 -13.54 -6.42 -4.35
C ARG A 94 -14.04 -5.81 -3.03
N LEU A 95 -13.71 -6.41 -1.89
CA LEU A 95 -14.06 -5.88 -0.57
C LEU A 95 -13.36 -4.55 -0.25
N LEU A 96 -12.11 -4.37 -0.70
CA LEU A 96 -11.39 -3.12 -0.51
C LEU A 96 -11.88 -2.01 -1.44
N GLU A 97 -12.20 -2.36 -2.69
CA GLU A 97 -12.70 -1.42 -3.70
C GLU A 97 -14.11 -0.91 -3.42
N SER A 98 -14.97 -1.76 -2.82
CA SER A 98 -16.36 -1.43 -2.47
C SER A 98 -16.52 -0.55 -1.24
N ARG A 99 -15.42 -0.19 -0.56
CA ARG A 99 -15.50 0.71 0.60
C ARG A 99 -15.88 2.11 0.18
N LEU A 100 -16.80 2.73 0.91
CA LEU A 100 -17.30 4.08 0.64
C LEU A 100 -16.19 5.13 0.49
N ASP A 101 -15.14 5.05 1.32
CA ASP A 101 -14.01 5.99 1.26
C ASP A 101 -13.19 5.84 -0.02
N ASN A 102 -13.09 4.62 -0.56
CA ASN A 102 -12.42 4.35 -1.83
C ASN A 102 -13.30 4.72 -3.02
N VAL A 103 -14.61 4.44 -2.96
CA VAL A 103 -15.57 4.77 -4.03
C VAL A 103 -15.64 6.27 -4.30
N ILE A 104 -15.50 7.12 -3.28
CA ILE A 104 -15.52 8.58 -3.45
C ILE A 104 -14.29 9.11 -4.20
N VAL A 105 -13.14 8.44 -4.07
CA VAL A 105 -11.86 8.88 -4.63
C VAL A 105 -11.62 8.34 -6.04
N ARG A 106 -12.31 7.24 -6.39
CA ARG A 106 -12.17 6.54 -7.67
C ARG A 106 -13.00 7.22 -8.76
#